data_AF-A0A2U0DE93-F1
#
_entry.id   AF-A0A2U0DE93-F1
#
_cell.length_a   1.000
_cell.length_b   1.000
_cell.length_c   1.000
_cell.angle_alpha   90.00
_cell.angle_beta   90.00
_cell.angle_gamma   90.00
#
_symmetry.space_group_name_H-M   'P 1'
#
loop_
_entity.id
_entity.type
_entity.pdbx_description
1 polymer ?
#
loop_
_entity_poly.entity_id
_entity_poly.type
_entity_poly.pdbx_seq_one_letter_code
_entity_poly.pdbx_strand_id
1 'polypeptide(L)' 'MKTISVVTLLISWIYLVLSICIQIEFFLEFIPVILLILIINFYIIHQHHRKVLLYILNGIVFLILIYLLSILIFLRQDW' A
#
# COMPACT_ATOMS: atom_id res chain seq x y z
N MET A 1 3.94 -7.87 -17.36
CA MET A 1 4.63 -8.01 -16.06
C MET A 1 5.23 -6.69 -15.58
N LYS A 2 6.22 -6.12 -16.30
CA LYS A 2 6.87 -4.86 -15.89
C LYS A 2 5.91 -3.68 -15.70
N THR A 3 5.02 -3.47 -16.67
CA THR A 3 4.00 -2.43 -16.66
C THR A 3 2.96 -2.63 -15.56
N ILE A 4 2.61 -3.89 -15.26
CA ILE A 4 1.62 -4.24 -14.22
C ILE A 4 2.13 -3.75 -12.89
N SER A 5 3.37 -4.09 -12.52
CA SER A 5 3.94 -3.71 -11.23
C SER A 5 3.98 -2.20 -11.00
N VAL A 6 4.33 -1.43 -12.05
CA VAL A 6 4.35 0.03 -12.01
C VAL A 6 2.94 0.60 -11.86
N VAL A 7 1.97 0.08 -12.61
CA VAL A 7 0.56 0.49 -12.52
C VAL A 7 0.00 0.18 -11.12
N THR A 8 0.29 -1.01 -10.58
CA THR A 8 -0.11 -1.38 -9.22
C THR A 8 0.45 -0.40 -8.19
N LEU A 9 1.74 -0.08 -8.28
CA LEU A 9 2.39 0.92 -7.42
C LEU A 9 1.71 2.29 -7.53
N LEU A 10 1.42 2.75 -8.75
CA LEU A 10 0.81 4.05 -9.00
C LEU A 10 -0.60 4.12 -8.40
N ILE A 11 -1.42 3.08 -8.57
CA ILE A 11 -2.75 2.97 -7.94
C ILE A 11 -2.63 2.99 -6.42
N SER A 12 -1.69 2.25 -5.83
CA SER A 12 -1.48 2.24 -4.38
C SER A 12 -1.06 3.60 -3.83
N TRP A 13 -0.27 4.37 -4.58
CA TRP A 13 0.08 5.75 -4.23
C TRP A 13 -1.12 6.68 -4.28
N ILE A 14 -1.95 6.59 -5.32
CA ILE A 14 -3.20 7.37 -5.41
C ILE A 14 -4.10 7.05 -4.23
N TYR A 15 -4.27 5.76 -3.92
CA TYR A 15 -5.05 5.34 -2.76
C TYR A 15 -4.50 5.92 -1.45
N LEU A 16 -3.19 5.91 -1.25
CA LEU A 16 -2.56 6.49 -0.07
C LEU A 16 -2.87 7.99 0.07
N VAL A 17 -2.74 8.75 -1.02
CA VAL A 17 -3.04 10.19 -1.03
C VAL A 17 -4.52 10.44 -0.74
N LEU A 18 -5.42 9.69 -1.38
CA LEU A 18 -6.86 9.82 -1.15
C LEU A 18 -7.24 9.46 0.29
N SER A 19 -6.63 8.42 0.84
CA SER A 19 -6.83 7.98 2.22
C SER A 19 -6.46 9.09 3.20
N ILE A 20 -5.35 9.79 2.99
CA ILE A 20 -4.89 10.87 3.88
C ILE A 20 -5.72 12.15 3.70
N CYS A 21 -6.06 12.52 2.47
CA CYS A 21 -6.61 13.85 2.16
C CYS A 21 -8.14 13.98 2.32
N ILE A 22 -8.92 12.90 2.15
CA ILE A 22 -10.38 13.01 2.00
C ILE A 22 -11.12 12.40 3.19
N GLN A 23 -11.11 11.07 3.32
CA GLN A 23 -11.92 10.34 4.29
C GLN A 23 -11.15 9.15 4.84
N ILE A 24 -10.28 9.45 5.81
CA ILE A 24 -9.40 8.47 6.46
C ILE A 24 -10.18 7.22 6.88
N GLU A 25 -11.30 7.34 7.59
CA GLU A 25 -12.09 6.21 8.10
C GLU A 25 -12.62 5.26 7.01
N PHE A 26 -13.20 5.80 5.92
CA PHE A 26 -13.73 4.97 4.84
C PHE A 26 -12.61 4.22 4.11
N PHE A 27 -11.50 4.89 3.81
CA PHE A 27 -10.40 4.25 3.11
C PHE A 27 -9.68 3.24 3.99
N LEU A 28 -9.56 3.48 5.30
CA LEU A 28 -8.89 2.60 6.27
C LEU A 28 -9.41 1.15 6.24
N GLU A 29 -10.71 0.93 5.98
CA GLU A 29 -11.29 -0.43 5.87
C GLU A 29 -10.72 -1.25 4.69
N PHE A 30 -10.27 -0.59 3.63
CA PHE A 30 -9.72 -1.23 2.44
C PHE A 30 -8.21 -1.48 2.52
N ILE A 31 -7.54 -1.05 3.60
CA ILE A 31 -6.09 -1.23 3.76
C ILE A 31 -5.65 -2.69 3.64
N PRO A 32 -6.33 -3.69 4.24
CA PRO A 32 -5.93 -5.10 4.10
C PRO A 32 -5.89 -5.57 2.64
N VAL A 33 -6.81 -5.09 1.81
CA VAL A 33 -6.87 -5.42 0.39
C VAL A 33 -5.66 -4.82 -0.35
N ILE A 34 -5.33 -3.55 -0.09
CA ILE A 34 -4.18 -2.88 -0.69
C ILE A 34 -2.86 -3.55 -0.23
N LEU A 35 -2.75 -3.93 1.04
CA LEU A 35 -1.58 -4.66 1.55
C LEU A 35 -1.37 -5.99 0.83
N LEU A 36 -2.43 -6.76 0.60
CA LEU A 36 -2.36 -8.00 -0.19
C LEU A 36 -1.85 -7.73 -1.61
N ILE A 37 -2.38 -6.69 -2.25
CA ILE A 37 -1.95 -6.27 -3.60
C ILE A 37 -0.46 -5.92 -3.62
N LEU A 38 0.04 -5.19 -2.61
CA LEU A 38 1.46 -4.81 -2.51
C LEU A 38 2.37 -6.03 -2.27
N ILE A 39 1.93 -7.02 -1.49
CA ILE A 39 2.66 -8.30 -1.29
C ILE A 39 2.78 -9.06 -2.62
N ILE A 40 1.68 -9.17 -3.37
CA ILE A 40 1.71 -9.82 -4.70
C ILE A 40 2.65 -9.04 -5.63
N ASN A 41 2.56 -7.71 -5.60
CA ASN A 41 3.44 -6.86 -6.41
C ASN A 41 4.92 -7.05 -6.03
N PHE A 42 5.22 -7.23 -4.74
CA PHE A 42 6.55 -7.48 -4.23
C PHE A 42 7.13 -8.78 -4.80
N TYR A 43 6.34 -9.85 -4.79
CA TYR A 43 6.71 -11.12 -5.41
C TYR A 43 6.98 -10.98 -6.92
N ILE A 44 6.13 -10.25 -7.63
CA ILE A 44 6.30 -10.00 -9.08
C ILE A 44 7.58 -9.21 -9.37
N ILE A 45 7.88 -8.16 -8.58
CA ILE A 45 9.11 -7.36 -8.73
C ILE A 45 10.34 -8.24 -8.50
N HIS A 46 10.29 -9.07 -7.44
CA HIS A 46 11.38 -9.99 -7.08
C HIS A 46 11.71 -10.95 -8.23
N GLN A 47 10.68 -11.58 -8.81
CA GLN A 47 10.86 -12.58 -9.86
C GLN A 47 11.26 -11.98 -11.22
N HIS A 48 10.64 -10.86 -11.63
CA HIS A 48 10.69 -10.43 -13.03
C HIS A 48 11.39 -9.12 -13.30
N HIS A 49 11.53 -8.23 -12.31
CA HIS A 49 11.94 -6.85 -12.58
C HIS A 49 13.35 -6.53 -12.10
N ARG A 50 13.84 -7.17 -11.02
CA ARG A 50 15.14 -6.95 -10.34
C ARG A 50 15.55 -5.47 -10.13
N LYS A 51 14.64 -4.53 -10.34
CA LYS A 51 14.85 -3.09 -10.15
C LYS A 51 14.62 -2.78 -8.68
N VAL A 52 15.72 -2.59 -7.97
CA VAL A 52 15.76 -2.27 -6.53
C VAL A 52 14.85 -1.08 -6.20
N LEU A 53 14.79 -0.05 -7.07
CA LEU A 53 13.91 1.11 -6.89
C LEU A 53 12.43 0.76 -6.71
N LEU A 54 11.88 -0.13 -7.55
CA LEU A 54 10.47 -0.54 -7.43
C LEU A 54 10.22 -1.29 -6.13
N TYR A 55 11.21 -2.07 -5.69
CA TYR A 55 11.16 -2.80 -4.43
C TYR A 55 11.12 -1.87 -3.23
N ILE A 56 11.99 -0.84 -3.22
CA ILE A 56 12.05 0.18 -2.19
C ILE A 56 10.73 0.96 -2.15
N LEU A 57 10.24 1.43 -3.30
CA LEU A 57 8.98 2.18 -3.37
C LEU A 57 7.78 1.34 -2.90
N ASN A 58 7.70 0.07 -3.31
CA ASN A 58 6.65 -0.84 -2.86
C ASN A 58 6.70 -1.03 -1.34
N GLY A 59 7.92 -1.26 -0.80
CA GLY A 59 8.14 -1.39 0.64
C GLY A 59 7.77 -0.14 1.43
N ILE A 60 8.09 1.05 0.93
CA ILE A 60 7.72 2.32 1.58
C ILE A 60 6.20 2.45 1.70
N VAL A 61 5.45 2.25 0.61
CA VAL A 61 3.98 2.34 0.62
C VAL A 61 3.40 1.29 1.58
N PHE A 62 3.94 0.08 1.55
CA PHE A 62 3.53 -1.01 2.45
C PHE A 62 3.71 -0.64 3.92
N LEU A 63 4.86 -0.09 4.30
CA LEU A 63 5.13 0.33 5.67
C LEU A 63 4.23 1.49 6.11
N ILE A 64 3.97 2.47 5.25
CA ILE A 64 3.05 3.58 5.57
C ILE A 64 1.63 3.05 5.81
N LEU A 65 1.16 2.10 5.00
CA LEU A 65 -0.17 1.51 5.18
C LEU A 65 -0.29 0.68 6.46
N ILE A 66 0.76 -0.06 6.84
CA ILE A 66 0.79 -0.75 8.14
C ILE A 66 0.72 0.26 9.29
N TYR A 67 1.48 1.36 9.18
CA TYR A 67 1.44 2.42 10.18
C TYR A 67 0.04 3.05 10.29
N LEU A 68 -0.60 3.39 9.18
CA LEU A 68 -1.99 3.90 9.17
C LEU A 68 -2.97 2.89 9.77
N LEU A 69 -2.83 1.60 9.46
CA LEU A 69 -3.66 0.54 10.04
C LEU A 69 -3.47 0.44 11.56
N SER A 70 -2.23 0.59 12.04
CA SER A 70 -1.94 0.55 13.49
C SER A 70 -2.59 1.72 14.23
N ILE A 71 -2.58 2.92 13.63
CA ILE A 71 -3.27 4.10 14.18
C ILE A 71 -4.78 3.86 14.23
N LEU A 72 -5.38 3.28 13.18
CA LEU A 72 -6.80 2.93 13.18
C LEU A 72 -7.16 1.98 14.34
N ILE A 73 -6.40 0.91 14.52
CA ILE A 73 -6.65 -0.08 15.57
C ILE A 73 -6.63 0.61 16.94
N PHE A 74 -5.66 1.50 17.16
CA PHE A 74 -5.55 2.28 18.39
C PHE A 74 -6.72 3.25 18.57
N LEU A 75 -7.06 4.06 17.56
CA LEU A 75 -8.17 5.01 17.62
C LEU A 75 -9.54 4.34 17.81
N ARG A 76 -9.73 3.13 17.26
CA ARG A 76 -10.97 2.36 17.39
C ARG A 76 -11.08 1.63 18.72
N GLN A 77 -9.98 1.45 19.46
CA GLN A 77 -10.00 0.88 20.80
C GLN A 77 -10.56 1.85 21.85
N ASP A 78 -10.47 3.16 21.60
CA ASP A 78 -10.93 4.23 22.50
C ASP A 78 -12.41 4.64 22.26
N TRP A 79 -13.09 4.05 21.27
CA TRP A 79 -14.53 4.21 20.97
C TRP A 79 -15.32 2.99 21.47
#